data_AF-A0A0G2F0M0-F1
#
_entry.id   AF-A0A0G2F0M0-F1
#
_cell.length_a   1.000
_cell.length_b   1.000
_cell.length_c   1.000
_cell.angle_alpha   90.00
_cell.angle_beta   90.00
_cell.angle_gamma   90.00
#
_symmetry.space_group_name_H-M   'P 1'
#
loop_
_entity.id
_entity.type
_entity.pdbx_description
1 polymer ?
#
loop_
_entity_poly.entity_id
_entity_poly.type
_entity_poly.pdbx_seq_one_letter_code
_entity_poly.pdbx_strand_id
1 'polypeptide(L)'
;MDYLMLHQNETSSAADYTLSILNAYLVNGSYDNPYSYFHPIPELAVPDADLMLFALSENGLEFLEPSHDLWFAASRPSGYKIVQSAMSGTSELYLQDDIVSFLGCTSRQQWCNPTHDKQRRIHEWLSLLIENLMPPMSNLVGTLGVSALTARFRVGSALQGPIPDNQWQLEVQHWFSTCMAALQDAFVAGAAGAPYAELRPFFAPPANTQARNICRNQKVHSAGYMNFSILGITIIFGAGALIILASYTVEPAVAWLQTRFRRLDSYARLEWCTNETIQLQRLANEEIGLGCWHRVDEAIPVAGRDDKLAVLDLSDPKHPRLKGPPKAYEDGAGRENGGGGGEGEGGKLAAWEETTETAETAEATDEVAGAERGAARTV
;
A
#
# COMPACT_ATOMS: atom_id res chain seq x y z
N MET A 1 -2.70 16.68 -53.14
CA MET A 1 -1.80 15.82 -52.35
C MET A 1 -2.66 14.70 -51.82
N ASP A 2 -2.73 13.61 -52.56
CA ASP A 2 -3.45 12.41 -52.12
C ASP A 2 -2.55 11.66 -51.16
N TYR A 3 -2.97 11.59 -49.90
CA TYR A 3 -2.35 10.71 -48.91
C TYR A 3 -2.77 9.29 -49.24
N LEU A 4 -1.84 8.50 -49.78
CA LEU A 4 -1.94 7.05 -49.84
C LEU A 4 -1.96 6.53 -48.39
N MET A 5 -3.16 6.29 -47.86
CA MET A 5 -3.37 5.49 -46.66
C MET A 5 -2.92 4.06 -47.00
N LEU A 6 -1.72 3.69 -46.54
CA LEU A 6 -1.30 2.29 -46.55
C LEU A 6 -2.17 1.54 -45.54
N HIS A 7 -3.14 0.77 -46.04
CA HIS A 7 -3.82 -0.23 -45.24
C HIS A 7 -2.80 -1.33 -44.90
N GLN A 8 -2.14 -1.23 -43.75
CA GLN A 8 -1.42 -2.37 -43.17
C GLN A 8 -2.46 -3.32 -42.58
N ASN A 9 -2.56 -4.49 -43.20
CA ASN A 9 -3.38 -5.57 -42.68
C ASN A 9 -2.60 -6.27 -41.57
N GLU A 10 -2.73 -5.82 -40.32
CA GLU A 10 -2.04 -6.40 -39.14
C GLU A 10 -2.63 -7.74 -38.67
N THR A 11 -3.14 -8.56 -39.60
CA THR A 11 -3.78 -9.84 -39.28
C THR A 11 -2.81 -11.02 -39.27
N SER A 12 -1.53 -10.84 -39.62
CA SER A 12 -0.52 -11.88 -39.41
C SER A 12 -0.14 -11.89 -37.93
N SER A 13 -0.19 -13.05 -37.26
CA SER A 13 0.40 -13.18 -35.92
C SER A 13 1.84 -12.67 -35.99
N ALA A 14 2.17 -11.66 -35.19
CA ALA A 14 3.55 -11.18 -35.07
C ALA A 14 4.45 -12.39 -34.79
N ALA A 15 5.58 -12.49 -35.50
CA ALA A 15 6.55 -13.55 -35.25
C ALA A 15 6.96 -13.52 -33.77
N ASP A 16 7.11 -14.70 -33.19
CA ASP A 16 7.31 -14.88 -31.77
C ASP A 16 8.06 -16.18 -31.50
N TYR A 17 8.72 -16.27 -30.35
CA TYR A 17 9.34 -17.50 -29.89
C TYR A 17 8.30 -18.60 -29.75
N THR A 18 8.73 -19.82 -30.05
CA THR A 18 7.97 -21.04 -29.81
C THR A 18 8.76 -21.89 -28.81
N LEU A 19 8.12 -22.21 -27.69
CA LEU A 19 8.66 -23.11 -26.68
C LEU A 19 7.97 -24.47 -26.74
N SER A 20 8.77 -25.54 -26.69
CA SER A 20 8.27 -26.90 -26.51
C SER A 20 9.04 -27.58 -25.39
N ILE A 21 8.37 -28.47 -24.65
CA ILE A 21 8.91 -29.09 -23.44
C ILE A 21 8.83 -30.60 -23.59
N LEU A 22 9.93 -31.29 -23.32
CA LEU A 22 10.01 -32.75 -23.31
C LEU A 22 10.45 -33.17 -21.91
N ASN A 23 9.61 -33.94 -21.22
CA ASN A 23 9.92 -34.47 -19.90
C ASN A 23 10.31 -35.95 -19.99
N ALA A 24 11.28 -36.38 -19.20
CA ALA A 24 11.61 -37.77 -18.94
C ALA A 24 11.69 -37.96 -17.42
N TYR A 25 10.76 -38.74 -16.88
CA TYR A 25 10.64 -38.99 -15.44
C TYR A 25 11.28 -40.32 -15.08
N LEU A 26 12.13 -40.32 -14.05
CA LEU A 26 12.81 -41.55 -13.61
C LEU A 26 11.95 -42.26 -12.57
N VAL A 27 11.28 -43.35 -12.96
CA VAL A 27 10.41 -44.13 -12.06
C VAL A 27 11.02 -45.52 -11.87
N ASN A 28 11.34 -45.87 -10.61
CA ASN A 28 11.99 -47.14 -10.26
C ASN A 28 13.28 -47.43 -11.06
N GLY A 29 14.05 -46.39 -11.37
CA GLY A 29 15.30 -46.51 -12.12
C GLY A 29 15.11 -46.68 -13.64
N SER A 30 13.90 -46.52 -14.17
CA SER A 30 13.60 -46.59 -15.60
C SER A 30 12.83 -45.36 -16.08
N TYR A 31 13.10 -44.95 -17.32
CA TYR A 31 12.33 -43.93 -18.02
C TYR A 31 11.15 -44.51 -18.82
N ASP A 32 11.03 -45.84 -18.89
CA ASP A 32 9.94 -46.55 -19.58
C ASP A 32 8.66 -46.50 -18.73
N ASN A 33 7.94 -45.40 -18.84
CA ASN A 33 6.69 -45.13 -18.14
C ASN A 33 5.81 -44.19 -18.97
N PRO A 34 4.49 -44.15 -18.74
CA PRO A 34 3.57 -43.36 -19.57
C PRO A 34 3.71 -41.83 -19.40
N TYR A 35 4.52 -41.37 -18.45
CA TYR A 35 4.70 -39.95 -18.17
C TYR A 35 5.93 -39.35 -18.89
N SER A 36 6.87 -40.19 -19.33
CA SER A 36 8.04 -39.78 -20.10
C SER A 36 7.72 -39.64 -21.58
N TYR A 37 8.12 -38.51 -22.19
CA TYR A 37 7.99 -38.26 -23.63
C TYR A 37 9.12 -38.86 -24.45
N PHE A 38 10.28 -39.09 -23.84
CA PHE A 38 11.46 -39.63 -24.51
C PHE A 38 12.35 -40.43 -23.56
N HIS A 39 13.26 -41.21 -24.13
CA HIS A 39 14.29 -41.95 -23.41
C HIS A 39 15.63 -41.23 -23.59
N PRO A 40 16.25 -40.72 -22.51
CA PRO A 40 17.52 -40.02 -22.63
C PRO A 40 18.66 -40.96 -23.02
N ILE A 41 19.60 -40.44 -23.81
CA ILE A 41 20.88 -41.12 -24.07
C ILE A 41 21.70 -41.23 -22.78
N PRO A 42 22.61 -42.20 -22.67
CA PRO A 42 23.38 -42.44 -21.44
C PRO A 42 24.10 -41.20 -20.89
N GLU A 43 24.58 -40.32 -21.76
CA GLU A 43 25.32 -39.09 -21.40
C GLU A 43 24.42 -38.03 -20.76
N LEU A 44 23.12 -38.07 -21.05
CA LEU A 44 22.12 -37.13 -20.54
C LEU A 44 21.32 -37.72 -19.37
N ALA A 45 21.39 -39.03 -19.17
CA ALA A 45 20.72 -39.74 -18.09
C ALA A 45 21.44 -39.48 -16.76
N VAL A 46 20.82 -38.69 -15.88
CA VAL A 46 21.33 -38.42 -14.53
C VAL A 46 20.63 -39.35 -13.52
N PRO A 47 21.37 -40.02 -12.62
CA PRO A 47 20.75 -40.88 -11.61
C PRO A 47 19.96 -40.06 -10.58
N ASP A 48 18.83 -40.60 -10.14
CA ASP A 48 17.94 -40.00 -9.12
C ASP A 48 17.43 -38.59 -9.47
N ALA A 49 17.29 -38.25 -10.75
CA ALA A 49 16.80 -36.96 -11.19
C ALA A 49 15.84 -37.10 -12.37
N ASP A 50 14.86 -36.20 -12.41
CA ASP A 50 13.99 -36.03 -13.58
C ASP A 50 14.66 -35.08 -14.58
N LEU A 51 14.48 -35.36 -15.86
CA LEU A 51 15.07 -34.60 -16.95
C LEU A 51 13.98 -33.83 -17.72
N MET A 52 14.24 -32.55 -17.93
CA MET A 52 13.38 -31.64 -18.69
C MET A 52 14.21 -31.02 -19.81
N LEU A 53 13.72 -31.10 -21.05
CA LEU A 53 14.31 -30.39 -22.18
C LEU A 53 13.36 -29.29 -22.63
N PHE A 54 13.90 -28.08 -22.77
CA PHE A 54 13.21 -26.91 -23.30
C PHE A 54 13.75 -26.64 -24.69
N ALA A 55 12.92 -26.87 -25.70
CA ALA A 55 13.21 -26.56 -27.09
C ALA A 55 12.70 -25.15 -27.41
N LEU A 56 13.59 -24.30 -27.93
CA LEU A 56 13.29 -22.92 -28.32
C LEU A 56 13.46 -22.78 -29.83
N SER A 57 12.48 -22.18 -30.48
CA SER A 57 12.56 -21.79 -31.89
C SER A 57 12.10 -20.34 -32.06
N GLU A 58 12.81 -19.57 -32.87
CA GLU A 58 12.54 -18.14 -33.08
C GLU A 58 11.40 -17.83 -34.07
N ASN A 59 10.85 -18.84 -34.76
CA ASN A 59 9.67 -18.75 -35.65
C ASN A 59 9.49 -17.41 -36.39
N GLY A 60 10.54 -16.96 -37.10
CA GLY A 60 10.52 -15.75 -37.91
C GLY A 60 10.93 -14.45 -37.19
N LEU A 61 11.46 -14.54 -35.96
CA LEU A 61 12.11 -13.43 -35.29
C LEU A 61 13.49 -13.14 -35.90
N GLU A 62 13.83 -11.85 -35.94
CA GLU A 62 15.15 -11.38 -36.34
C GLU A 62 15.74 -10.49 -35.25
N PHE A 63 17.02 -10.64 -34.98
CA PHE A 63 17.74 -9.94 -33.93
C PHE A 63 18.37 -8.66 -34.47
N LEU A 64 18.24 -7.58 -33.70
CA LEU A 64 18.85 -6.29 -34.03
C LEU A 64 20.38 -6.29 -33.88
N GLU A 65 20.90 -7.16 -33.02
CA GLU A 65 22.33 -7.34 -32.71
C GLU A 65 22.63 -8.84 -32.60
N PRO A 66 23.86 -9.27 -32.91
CA PRO A 66 24.21 -10.68 -32.74
C PRO A 66 24.15 -11.06 -31.27
N SER A 67 23.59 -12.23 -30.97
CA SER A 67 23.51 -12.80 -29.62
C SER A 67 24.53 -13.91 -29.46
N HIS A 68 25.34 -13.81 -28.40
CA HIS A 68 26.32 -14.83 -28.00
C HIS A 68 25.82 -15.76 -26.88
N ASP A 69 24.55 -15.62 -26.48
CA ASP A 69 23.92 -16.52 -25.53
C ASP A 69 23.83 -17.95 -26.09
N LEU A 70 24.10 -18.95 -25.25
CA LEU A 70 24.16 -20.36 -25.70
C LEU A 70 22.81 -20.92 -26.15
N TRP A 71 21.70 -20.39 -25.64
CA TRP A 71 20.35 -20.87 -25.96
C TRP A 71 19.66 -19.96 -26.98
N PHE A 72 19.91 -18.65 -26.92
CA PHE A 72 19.43 -17.65 -27.87
C PHE A 72 20.51 -17.25 -28.90
N ALA A 73 21.36 -18.19 -29.32
CA ALA A 73 22.46 -17.92 -30.23
C ALA A 73 21.93 -17.44 -31.58
N ALA A 74 22.29 -16.22 -31.96
CA ALA A 74 21.85 -15.60 -33.22
C ALA A 74 22.97 -14.76 -33.80
N SER A 75 23.74 -15.34 -34.72
CA SER A 75 24.89 -14.70 -35.36
C SER A 75 24.82 -14.76 -36.89
N ARG A 76 23.85 -15.49 -37.44
CA ARG A 76 23.66 -15.63 -38.89
C ARG A 76 23.02 -14.39 -39.49
N PRO A 77 23.62 -13.74 -40.49
CA PRO A 77 22.98 -12.63 -41.18
C PRO A 77 21.67 -13.05 -41.85
N SER A 78 20.59 -12.30 -41.61
CA SER A 78 19.29 -12.53 -42.25
C SER A 78 19.29 -12.15 -43.74
N GLY A 79 20.20 -11.25 -44.13
CA GLY A 79 20.23 -10.64 -45.46
C GLY A 79 19.31 -9.42 -45.59
N TYR A 80 18.46 -9.17 -44.59
CA TYR A 80 17.70 -7.93 -44.46
C TYR A 80 18.44 -6.89 -43.63
N LYS A 81 18.20 -5.62 -43.97
CA LYS A 81 18.75 -4.48 -43.24
C LYS A 81 17.65 -3.50 -42.88
N ILE A 82 17.73 -2.92 -41.70
CA ILE A 82 16.83 -1.86 -41.25
C ILE A 82 17.50 -0.50 -41.41
N VAL A 83 16.72 0.51 -41.80
CA VAL A 83 17.16 1.90 -41.86
C VAL A 83 16.94 2.52 -40.50
N GLN A 84 18.00 2.98 -39.85
CA GLN A 84 17.86 3.69 -38.58
C GLN A 84 17.48 5.15 -38.84
N SER A 85 16.32 5.60 -38.32
CA SER A 85 15.87 6.99 -38.52
C SER A 85 16.81 8.04 -37.89
N ALA A 86 17.64 7.65 -36.92
CA ALA A 86 18.53 8.54 -36.18
C ALA A 86 19.98 8.59 -36.72
N MET A 87 20.41 7.59 -37.49
CA MET A 87 21.75 7.51 -38.07
C MET A 87 21.59 7.16 -39.54
N SER A 88 22.08 7.98 -40.47
CA SER A 88 22.06 7.69 -41.91
C SER A 88 22.89 6.44 -42.25
N GLY A 89 22.38 5.27 -41.91
CA GLY A 89 23.04 3.98 -41.94
C GLY A 89 22.01 2.84 -41.90
N THR A 90 22.43 1.69 -42.44
CA THR A 90 21.64 0.46 -42.40
C THR A 90 22.29 -0.53 -41.46
N SER A 91 21.50 -1.16 -40.59
CA SER A 91 21.96 -2.24 -39.71
C SER A 91 21.47 -3.57 -40.25
N GLU A 92 22.36 -4.56 -40.29
CA GLU A 92 22.02 -5.93 -40.66
C GLU A 92 21.29 -6.62 -39.51
N LEU A 93 20.30 -7.43 -39.85
CA LEU A 93 19.56 -8.26 -38.89
C LEU A 93 20.15 -9.66 -38.83
N TYR A 94 19.98 -10.34 -37.69
CA TYR A 94 20.52 -11.66 -37.43
C TYR A 94 19.40 -12.68 -37.18
N LEU A 95 19.63 -13.93 -37.56
CA LEU A 95 18.75 -15.06 -37.32
C LEU A 95 19.41 -16.02 -36.34
N GLN A 96 18.59 -16.84 -35.68
CA GLN A 96 19.07 -17.98 -34.89
C GLN A 96 20.09 -18.81 -35.69
N ASP A 97 21.13 -19.24 -34.99
CA ASP A 97 22.16 -20.10 -35.59
C ASP A 97 21.57 -21.46 -35.97
N ASP A 98 20.81 -22.04 -35.04
CA ASP A 98 20.09 -23.30 -35.17
C ASP A 98 18.57 -23.08 -35.24
N ILE A 99 17.86 -23.93 -35.98
CA ILE A 99 16.39 -23.82 -36.13
C ILE A 99 15.67 -24.06 -34.79
N VAL A 100 16.25 -24.92 -33.96
CA VAL A 100 15.78 -25.23 -32.60
C VAL A 100 17.00 -25.40 -31.71
N SER A 101 17.05 -24.65 -30.61
CA SER A 101 18.05 -24.80 -29.56
C SER A 101 17.44 -25.49 -28.33
N PHE A 102 18.23 -26.31 -27.64
CA PHE A 102 17.77 -27.08 -26.49
C PHE A 102 18.48 -26.67 -25.21
N LEU A 103 17.69 -26.45 -24.16
CA LEU A 103 18.18 -26.28 -22.79
C LEU A 103 17.73 -27.50 -21.97
N GLY A 104 18.69 -28.22 -21.41
CA GLY A 104 18.43 -29.35 -20.51
C GLY A 104 18.49 -28.94 -19.05
N CYS A 105 17.49 -29.31 -18.27
CA CYS A 105 17.44 -29.12 -16.83
C CYS A 105 17.17 -30.45 -16.13
N THR A 106 17.91 -30.70 -15.05
CA THR A 106 17.64 -31.84 -14.16
C THR A 106 17.09 -31.34 -12.84
N SER A 107 16.01 -31.95 -12.36
CA SER A 107 15.46 -31.66 -11.04
C SER A 107 15.61 -32.87 -10.14
N ARG A 108 16.05 -32.63 -8.89
CA ARG A 108 16.12 -33.65 -7.85
C ARG A 108 15.46 -33.12 -6.60
N GLN A 109 14.48 -33.87 -6.10
CA GLN A 109 13.85 -33.60 -4.83
C GLN A 109 13.95 -34.86 -3.95
N GLN A 110 14.33 -34.67 -2.69
CA GLN A 110 14.40 -35.78 -1.73
C GLN A 110 13.45 -35.51 -0.57
N TRP A 111 12.58 -36.48 -0.32
CA TRP A 111 11.68 -36.48 0.81
C TRP A 111 11.97 -37.67 1.71
N CYS A 112 12.12 -37.41 3.00
CA CYS A 112 12.32 -38.46 3.99
C CYS A 112 10.96 -38.98 4.45
N ASN A 113 10.61 -40.22 4.10
CA ASN A 113 9.40 -40.86 4.57
C ASN A 113 9.54 -41.22 6.07
N PRO A 114 8.76 -40.61 6.97
CA PRO A 114 8.89 -40.88 8.40
C PRO A 114 8.30 -42.25 8.78
N THR A 115 8.94 -42.92 9.73
CA THR A 115 8.52 -44.26 10.18
C THR A 115 7.30 -44.25 11.09
N HIS A 116 7.02 -43.13 11.77
CA HIS A 116 5.92 -43.02 12.72
C HIS A 116 4.61 -42.59 12.02
N ASP A 117 3.50 -43.30 12.27
CA ASP A 117 2.21 -43.08 11.59
C ASP A 117 1.68 -41.65 11.64
N LYS A 118 1.83 -40.96 12.78
CA LYS A 118 1.40 -39.55 12.89
C LYS A 118 2.23 -38.65 11.98
N GLN A 119 3.53 -38.89 11.88
CA GLN A 119 4.42 -38.12 11.02
C GLN A 119 4.17 -38.44 9.55
N ARG A 120 3.87 -39.70 9.22
CA ARG A 120 3.53 -40.09 7.84
C ARG A 120 2.29 -39.35 7.32
N ARG A 121 1.23 -39.26 8.12
CA ARG A 121 0.02 -38.49 7.75
C ARG A 121 0.25 -36.99 7.59
N ILE A 122 1.23 -36.44 8.29
CA ILE A 122 1.65 -35.04 8.15
C ILE A 122 2.46 -34.89 6.86
N HIS A 123 3.39 -35.80 6.63
CA HIS A 123 4.19 -35.85 5.41
C HIS A 123 3.31 -35.96 4.17
N GLU A 124 2.31 -36.84 4.15
CA GLU A 124 1.32 -36.96 3.07
C GLU A 124 0.63 -35.61 2.77
N TRP A 125 0.23 -34.85 3.78
CA TRP A 125 -0.37 -33.53 3.59
C TRP A 125 0.61 -32.53 2.98
N LEU A 126 1.86 -32.49 3.47
CA LEU A 126 2.91 -31.61 2.94
C LEU A 126 3.28 -31.97 1.50
N SER A 127 3.41 -33.26 1.19
CA SER A 127 3.69 -33.74 -0.16
C SER A 127 2.56 -33.37 -1.12
N LEU A 128 1.30 -33.56 -0.72
CA LEU A 128 0.15 -33.15 -1.54
C LEU A 128 0.14 -31.65 -1.80
N LEU A 129 0.46 -30.80 -0.82
CA LEU A 129 0.56 -29.36 -1.04
C LEU A 129 1.67 -29.03 -2.04
N ILE A 130 2.85 -29.62 -1.89
CA ILE A 130 3.99 -29.32 -2.76
C ILE A 130 3.75 -29.85 -4.18
N GLU A 131 3.27 -31.08 -4.34
CA GLU A 131 3.06 -31.68 -5.66
C GLU A 131 1.92 -31.00 -6.46
N ASN A 132 0.84 -30.55 -5.79
CA ASN A 132 -0.27 -29.90 -6.49
C ASN A 132 -0.01 -28.41 -6.78
N LEU A 133 0.77 -27.72 -5.95
CA LEU A 133 0.90 -26.26 -6.00
C LEU A 133 2.31 -25.77 -6.36
N MET A 134 3.33 -26.63 -6.28
CA MET A 134 4.67 -26.38 -6.85
C MET A 134 4.98 -27.47 -7.89
N PRO A 135 4.45 -27.31 -9.12
CA PRO A 135 4.74 -28.28 -10.16
C PRO A 135 6.20 -28.11 -10.65
N PRO A 136 6.77 -29.11 -11.35
CA PRO A 136 8.12 -29.01 -11.91
C PRO A 136 8.23 -27.78 -12.81
N MET A 137 9.46 -27.29 -13.00
CA MET A 137 9.70 -26.09 -13.80
C MET A 137 9.13 -26.20 -15.22
N SER A 138 9.09 -27.41 -15.78
CA SER A 138 8.41 -27.72 -17.03
C SER A 138 6.93 -27.34 -17.06
N ASN A 139 6.18 -27.56 -15.99
CA ASN A 139 4.78 -27.17 -15.92
C ASN A 139 4.60 -25.65 -15.82
N LEU A 140 5.51 -24.95 -15.13
CA LEU A 140 5.50 -23.48 -15.10
C LEU A 140 5.65 -22.94 -16.53
N VAL A 141 6.70 -23.37 -17.23
CA VAL A 141 6.97 -22.95 -18.60
C VAL A 141 5.83 -23.39 -19.54
N GLY A 142 5.27 -24.58 -19.33
CA GLY A 142 4.14 -25.08 -20.14
C GLY A 142 2.85 -24.30 -19.93
N THR A 143 2.61 -23.79 -18.72
CA THR A 143 1.41 -23.01 -18.37
C THR A 143 1.53 -21.56 -18.87
N LEU A 144 2.70 -20.94 -18.67
CA LEU A 144 2.96 -19.57 -19.10
C LEU A 144 3.28 -19.46 -20.60
N GLY A 145 3.72 -20.55 -21.22
CA GLY A 145 4.17 -20.58 -22.60
C GLY A 145 5.32 -19.59 -22.83
N VAL A 146 5.23 -18.85 -23.93
CA VAL A 146 6.26 -17.87 -24.31
C VAL A 146 6.41 -16.73 -23.30
N SER A 147 5.35 -16.42 -22.55
CA SER A 147 5.39 -15.42 -21.47
C SER A 147 6.26 -15.84 -20.29
N ALA A 148 6.73 -17.10 -20.24
CA ALA A 148 7.77 -17.52 -19.30
C ALA A 148 9.13 -16.92 -19.61
N LEU A 149 9.39 -16.50 -20.87
CA LEU A 149 10.65 -15.90 -21.28
C LEU A 149 10.64 -14.41 -21.00
N THR A 150 11.68 -13.93 -20.33
CA THR A 150 11.93 -12.51 -20.15
C THR A 150 12.45 -11.85 -21.44
N ALA A 151 13.14 -12.61 -22.30
CA ALA A 151 13.58 -12.15 -23.63
C ALA A 151 12.39 -11.73 -24.53
N ARG A 152 11.25 -12.42 -24.39
CA ARG A 152 9.98 -12.13 -25.08
C ARG A 152 9.52 -10.68 -24.92
N PHE A 153 9.75 -10.08 -23.75
CA PHE A 153 9.37 -8.68 -23.48
C PHE A 153 10.24 -7.65 -24.22
N ARG A 154 11.30 -8.08 -24.89
CA ARG A 154 12.14 -7.25 -25.77
C ARG A 154 11.84 -7.49 -27.26
N VAL A 155 10.80 -8.26 -27.58
CA VAL A 155 10.32 -8.45 -28.96
C VAL A 155 9.34 -7.33 -29.32
N GLY A 156 9.56 -6.68 -30.47
CA GLY A 156 8.61 -5.74 -31.05
C GLY A 156 8.58 -5.89 -32.57
N SER A 157 7.39 -6.01 -33.17
CA SER A 157 7.22 -6.12 -34.64
C SER A 157 8.10 -7.19 -35.29
N ALA A 158 8.16 -8.40 -34.70
CA ALA A 158 9.04 -9.51 -35.12
C ALA A 158 10.56 -9.27 -34.97
N LEU A 159 10.97 -8.19 -34.32
CA LEU A 159 12.37 -7.89 -34.05
C LEU A 159 12.68 -8.12 -32.58
N GLN A 160 13.71 -8.92 -32.32
CA GLN A 160 14.27 -9.11 -31.00
C GLN A 160 15.28 -8.00 -30.71
N GLY A 161 14.99 -7.21 -29.67
CA GLY A 161 15.93 -6.21 -29.17
C GLY A 161 17.16 -6.86 -28.51
N PRO A 162 18.21 -6.07 -28.23
CA PRO A 162 19.44 -6.58 -27.62
C PRO A 162 19.16 -7.38 -26.34
N ILE A 163 19.78 -8.55 -26.21
CA ILE A 163 19.73 -9.40 -25.02
C ILE A 163 21.15 -9.60 -24.48
N PRO A 164 21.31 -9.79 -23.16
CA PRO A 164 22.61 -10.10 -22.57
C PRO A 164 23.10 -11.50 -22.95
N ASP A 165 24.42 -11.71 -22.95
CA ASP A 165 25.06 -12.99 -23.28
C ASP A 165 24.75 -14.14 -22.30
N ASN A 166 24.16 -13.81 -21.14
CA ASN A 166 23.74 -14.78 -20.12
C ASN A 166 22.20 -14.84 -19.97
N GLN A 167 21.46 -14.49 -21.02
CA GLN A 167 20.01 -14.50 -21.04
C GLN A 167 19.43 -15.85 -20.59
N TRP A 168 19.96 -16.99 -21.02
CA TRP A 168 19.47 -18.31 -20.59
C TRP A 168 19.53 -18.51 -19.07
N GLN A 169 20.54 -17.94 -18.41
CA GLN A 169 20.68 -18.01 -16.95
C GLN A 169 19.61 -17.15 -16.27
N LEU A 170 19.34 -15.98 -16.83
CA LEU A 170 18.29 -15.08 -16.33
C LEU A 170 16.92 -15.73 -16.47
N GLU A 171 16.66 -16.44 -17.57
CA GLU A 171 15.42 -17.20 -17.75
C GLU A 171 15.27 -18.28 -16.67
N VAL A 172 16.29 -19.12 -16.49
CA VAL A 172 16.25 -20.19 -15.48
C VAL A 172 16.11 -19.64 -14.06
N GLN A 173 16.80 -18.54 -13.75
CA GLN A 173 16.67 -17.86 -12.45
C GLN A 173 15.27 -17.29 -12.24
N HIS A 174 14.66 -16.71 -13.28
CA HIS A 174 13.30 -16.19 -13.23
C HIS A 174 12.29 -17.33 -13.00
N TRP A 175 12.41 -18.43 -13.74
CA TRP A 175 11.55 -19.60 -13.59
C TRP A 175 11.69 -20.22 -12.19
N PHE A 176 12.92 -20.39 -11.70
CA PHE A 176 13.18 -20.93 -10.37
C PHE A 176 12.59 -20.03 -9.28
N SER A 177 12.78 -18.71 -9.38
CA SER A 177 12.23 -17.74 -8.42
C SER A 177 10.69 -17.80 -8.40
N THR A 178 10.08 -17.99 -9.57
CA THR A 178 8.63 -18.14 -9.71
C THR A 178 8.14 -19.45 -9.10
N CYS A 179 8.83 -20.57 -9.33
CA CYS A 179 8.55 -21.84 -8.64
C CYS A 179 8.66 -21.70 -7.11
N MET A 180 9.67 -20.98 -6.61
CA MET A 180 9.84 -20.73 -5.18
C MET A 180 8.74 -19.85 -4.60
N ALA A 181 8.27 -18.84 -5.35
CA ALA A 181 7.12 -18.04 -4.95
C ALA A 181 5.83 -18.87 -4.92
N ALA A 182 5.61 -19.73 -5.92
CA ALA A 182 4.48 -20.66 -5.96
C ALA A 182 4.52 -21.65 -4.78
N LEU A 183 5.71 -22.13 -4.39
CA LEU A 183 5.87 -22.96 -3.20
C LEU A 183 5.48 -22.23 -1.92
N GLN A 184 5.86 -20.97 -1.77
CA GLN A 184 5.48 -20.16 -0.61
C GLN A 184 3.96 -19.95 -0.56
N ASP A 185 3.35 -19.64 -1.71
CA ASP A 185 1.90 -19.48 -1.84
C ASP A 185 1.15 -20.79 -1.55
N ALA A 186 1.69 -21.94 -1.97
CA ALA A 186 1.12 -23.25 -1.71
C ALA A 186 0.81 -23.49 -0.23
N PHE A 187 1.77 -23.15 0.64
CA PHE A 187 1.59 -23.28 2.08
C PHE A 187 0.59 -22.27 2.63
N VAL A 188 0.55 -21.05 2.09
CA VAL A 188 -0.40 -20.01 2.51
C VAL A 188 -1.82 -20.38 2.11
N ALA A 189 -2.05 -20.71 0.83
CA ALA A 189 -3.32 -21.20 0.31
C ALA A 189 -3.76 -22.49 1.00
N GLY A 190 -2.82 -23.40 1.30
CA GLY A 190 -3.03 -24.61 2.12
C GLY A 190 -3.71 -24.35 3.47
N ALA A 191 -3.38 -23.23 4.11
CA ALA A 191 -3.93 -22.85 5.41
C ALA A 191 -5.16 -21.92 5.31
N ALA A 192 -5.12 -20.95 4.40
CA ALA A 192 -6.19 -19.95 4.23
C ALA A 192 -7.39 -20.48 3.43
N GLY A 193 -7.20 -21.53 2.64
CA GLY A 193 -8.14 -22.00 1.63
C GLY A 193 -8.00 -21.24 0.31
N ALA A 194 -8.82 -21.61 -0.68
CA ALA A 194 -8.77 -21.02 -2.01
C ALA A 194 -8.98 -19.48 -1.96
N PRO A 195 -8.17 -18.70 -2.71
CA PRO A 195 -8.25 -17.24 -2.71
C PRO A 195 -9.58 -16.74 -3.29
N TYR A 196 -10.13 -17.47 -4.26
CA TYR A 196 -11.42 -17.16 -4.90
C TYR A 196 -12.50 -18.15 -4.46
N ALA A 197 -13.70 -17.64 -4.20
CA ALA A 197 -14.82 -18.45 -3.74
C ALA A 197 -15.20 -19.57 -4.74
N GLU A 198 -15.05 -19.29 -6.03
CA GLU A 198 -15.34 -20.23 -7.13
C GLU A 198 -14.40 -21.43 -7.18
N LEU A 199 -13.17 -21.28 -6.67
CA LEU A 199 -12.17 -22.35 -6.65
C LEU A 199 -12.27 -23.25 -5.41
N ARG A 200 -13.08 -22.87 -4.42
CA ARG A 200 -13.26 -23.66 -3.18
C ARG A 200 -13.68 -25.12 -3.42
N PRO A 201 -14.54 -25.47 -4.39
CA PRO A 201 -14.89 -26.87 -4.67
C PRO A 201 -13.71 -27.71 -5.16
N PHE A 202 -12.70 -27.07 -5.76
CA PHE A 202 -11.51 -27.73 -6.29
C PHE A 202 -10.35 -27.76 -5.28
N PHE A 203 -10.52 -27.12 -4.12
CA PHE A 203 -9.51 -27.09 -3.07
C PHE A 203 -9.75 -28.21 -2.05
N ALA A 204 -8.82 -29.17 -1.97
CA ALA A 204 -8.95 -30.30 -1.06
C ALA A 204 -8.77 -29.86 0.41
N PRO A 205 -9.81 -29.96 1.27
CA PRO A 205 -9.66 -29.63 2.68
C PRO A 205 -8.83 -30.69 3.41
N PRO A 206 -8.28 -30.38 4.61
CA PRO A 206 -7.50 -31.33 5.39
C PRO A 206 -8.32 -32.59 5.74
N ALA A 207 -7.89 -33.72 5.17
CA ALA A 207 -8.60 -35.00 5.23
C ALA A 207 -8.59 -35.66 6.61
N ASN A 208 -7.57 -35.40 7.43
CA ASN A 208 -7.36 -36.07 8.72
C ASN A 208 -7.15 -35.10 9.88
N THR A 209 -7.22 -35.61 11.12
CA THR A 209 -7.08 -34.80 12.35
C THR A 209 -5.70 -34.15 12.49
N GLN A 210 -4.64 -34.77 11.97
CA GLN A 210 -3.28 -34.23 12.05
C GLN A 210 -3.09 -33.07 11.08
N ALA A 211 -3.53 -33.21 9.84
CA ALA A 211 -3.53 -32.15 8.83
C ALA A 211 -4.35 -30.94 9.32
N ARG A 212 -5.52 -31.18 9.93
CA ARG A 212 -6.35 -30.11 10.50
C ARG A 212 -5.66 -29.40 11.67
N ASN A 213 -4.92 -30.13 12.50
CA ASN A 213 -4.14 -29.53 13.58
C ASN A 213 -3.00 -28.65 13.04
N ILE A 214 -2.30 -29.07 11.98
CA ILE A 214 -1.25 -28.26 11.35
C ILE A 214 -1.86 -27.02 10.70
N CYS A 215 -2.90 -27.19 9.89
CA CYS A 215 -3.61 -26.11 9.23
C CYS A 215 -4.06 -25.04 10.24
N ARG A 216 -4.66 -25.44 11.38
CA ARG A 216 -5.09 -24.50 12.43
C ARG A 216 -3.93 -23.82 13.17
N ASN A 217 -2.79 -24.48 13.29
CA ASN A 217 -1.62 -23.96 14.00
C ASN A 217 -0.66 -23.20 13.08
N GLN A 218 -0.88 -23.23 11.77
CA GLN A 218 -0.05 -22.52 10.81
C GLN A 218 -0.32 -21.02 10.91
N LYS A 219 0.74 -20.27 11.20
CA LYS A 219 0.71 -18.81 11.20
C LYS A 219 1.31 -18.33 9.90
N VAL A 220 0.55 -17.56 9.16
CA VAL A 220 0.99 -16.92 7.92
C VAL A 220 1.01 -15.41 8.12
N HIS A 221 2.04 -14.76 7.59
CA HIS A 221 2.08 -13.30 7.57
C HIS A 221 1.07 -12.82 6.53
N SER A 222 0.08 -12.03 6.93
CA SER A 222 -0.93 -11.48 6.02
C SER A 222 -0.77 -9.98 5.91
N ALA A 223 -0.68 -9.48 4.67
CA ALA A 223 -0.64 -8.05 4.39
C ALA A 223 -2.01 -7.37 4.59
N GLY A 224 -3.10 -8.13 4.72
CA GLY A 224 -4.46 -7.60 4.91
C GLY A 224 -4.79 -7.17 6.33
N TYR A 225 -3.92 -7.45 7.31
CA TYR A 225 -4.13 -7.12 8.71
C TYR A 225 -2.93 -6.34 9.26
N MET A 226 -3.16 -5.15 9.77
CA MET A 226 -2.15 -4.38 10.50
C MET A 226 -2.20 -4.73 11.99
N ASN A 227 -1.05 -5.04 12.58
CA ASN A 227 -0.94 -5.32 14.02
C ASN A 227 -0.83 -4.01 14.79
N PHE A 228 -1.94 -3.53 15.35
CA PHE A 228 -1.91 -2.40 16.27
C PHE A 228 -1.54 -2.87 17.69
N SER A 229 -0.68 -2.11 18.36
CA SER A 229 -0.40 -2.35 19.79
C SER A 229 -1.61 -1.94 20.61
N ILE A 230 -2.48 -2.90 20.91
CA ILE A 230 -3.66 -2.69 21.78
C ILE A 230 -3.20 -2.12 23.13
N LEU A 231 -2.07 -2.59 23.66
CA LEU A 231 -1.48 -2.08 24.89
C LEU A 231 -1.05 -0.62 24.78
N GLY A 232 -0.45 -0.20 23.66
CA GLY A 232 -0.09 1.20 23.43
C GLY A 232 -1.32 2.10 23.34
N ILE A 233 -2.34 1.67 22.60
CA ILE A 233 -3.61 2.38 22.46
C ILE A 233 -4.31 2.53 23.82
N THR A 234 -4.40 1.46 24.62
CA THR A 234 -5.06 1.52 25.92
C THR A 234 -4.31 2.41 26.92
N ILE A 235 -2.98 2.45 26.87
CA ILE A 235 -2.18 3.36 27.72
C ILE A 235 -2.43 4.81 27.31
N ILE A 236 -2.36 5.14 26.01
CA ILE A 236 -2.51 6.51 25.53
C ILE A 236 -3.92 7.03 25.83
N PHE A 237 -4.95 6.29 25.43
CA PHE A 237 -6.33 6.71 25.66
C PHE A 237 -6.70 6.65 27.14
N GLY A 238 -6.24 5.64 27.89
CA GLY A 238 -6.51 5.51 29.31
C GLY A 238 -5.85 6.59 30.15
N ALA A 239 -4.55 6.84 29.95
CA ALA A 239 -3.83 7.90 30.65
C ALA A 239 -4.35 9.28 30.24
N GLY A 240 -4.61 9.51 28.95
CA GLY A 240 -5.19 10.76 28.45
C GLY A 240 -6.57 11.04 29.04
N ALA A 241 -7.46 10.05 29.05
CA ALA A 241 -8.78 10.18 29.67
C ALA A 241 -8.67 10.46 31.18
N LEU A 242 -7.73 9.82 31.88
CA LEU A 242 -7.51 10.06 33.31
C LEU A 242 -7.01 11.49 33.58
N ILE A 243 -6.09 12.01 32.76
CA ILE A 243 -5.61 13.39 32.87
C ILE A 243 -6.76 14.38 32.64
N ILE A 244 -7.57 14.17 31.61
CA ILE A 244 -8.72 15.02 31.29
C ILE A 244 -9.75 14.99 32.45
N LEU A 245 -10.08 13.79 32.94
CA LEU A 245 -11.00 13.64 34.07
C LEU A 245 -10.46 14.30 35.34
N ALA A 246 -9.16 14.16 35.63
CA ALA A 246 -8.53 14.85 36.75
C ALA A 246 -8.64 16.38 36.57
N SER A 247 -8.36 16.91 35.38
CA SER A 247 -8.49 18.35 35.09
C SER A 247 -9.91 18.87 35.34
N TYR A 248 -10.95 18.14 34.89
CA TYR A 248 -12.34 18.55 35.09
C TYR A 248 -12.85 18.40 36.53
N THR A 249 -12.27 17.50 37.32
CA THR A 249 -12.76 17.18 38.67
C THR A 249 -12.02 17.90 39.78
N VAL A 250 -10.78 18.34 39.57
CA VAL A 250 -9.97 19.04 40.59
C VAL A 250 -10.64 20.32 41.07
N GLU A 251 -11.09 21.21 40.17
CA GLU A 251 -11.71 22.48 40.55
C GLU A 251 -13.03 22.30 41.35
N PRO A 252 -14.02 21.51 40.88
CA PRO A 252 -15.23 21.24 41.67
C PRO A 252 -14.94 20.51 42.98
N ALA A 253 -14.00 19.57 42.99
CA ALA A 253 -13.65 18.83 44.20
C ALA A 253 -12.98 19.71 45.25
N VAL A 254 -12.05 20.58 44.85
CA VAL A 254 -11.40 21.55 45.75
C VAL A 254 -12.42 22.55 46.29
N ALA A 255 -13.30 23.09 45.43
CA ALA A 255 -14.37 23.98 45.85
C ALA A 255 -15.34 23.31 46.85
N TRP A 256 -15.71 22.05 46.60
CA TRP A 256 -16.55 21.26 47.50
C TRP A 256 -15.84 20.94 48.82
N LEU A 257 -14.55 20.59 48.79
CA LEU A 257 -13.77 20.26 49.98
C LEU A 257 -13.58 21.50 50.88
N GLN A 258 -13.27 22.66 50.29
CA GLN A 258 -13.10 23.93 50.99
C GLN A 258 -14.41 24.46 51.60
N THR A 259 -15.55 24.24 50.93
CA THR A 259 -16.86 24.63 51.46
C THR A 259 -17.35 23.68 52.56
N ARG A 260 -17.04 22.38 52.47
CA ARG A 260 -17.45 21.36 53.44
C ARG A 260 -16.58 21.32 54.71
N PHE A 261 -15.27 21.50 54.58
CA PHE A 261 -14.34 21.54 55.70
C PHE A 261 -13.89 22.99 55.95
N ARG A 262 -14.60 23.67 56.86
CA ARG A 262 -14.43 25.10 57.25
C ARG A 262 -12.97 25.61 57.21
N ARG A 263 -12.78 26.75 56.52
CA ARG A 263 -11.70 27.76 56.68
C ARG A 263 -10.25 27.30 56.47
N LEU A 264 -9.99 26.35 55.57
CA LEU A 264 -8.62 26.20 55.04
C LEU A 264 -8.40 27.25 53.96
N ASP A 265 -8.00 28.44 54.41
CA ASP A 265 -7.50 29.57 53.63
C ASP A 265 -8.48 30.24 52.63
N SER A 266 -9.31 31.13 53.16
CA SER A 266 -10.22 31.96 52.35
C SER A 266 -9.47 32.91 51.40
N TYR A 267 -8.26 33.32 51.73
CA TYR A 267 -7.50 34.25 50.89
C TYR A 267 -6.97 33.55 49.64
N ALA A 268 -6.31 32.40 49.79
CA ALA A 268 -5.77 31.63 48.65
C ALA A 268 -6.86 31.24 47.63
N ARG A 269 -8.07 30.94 48.10
CA ARG A 269 -9.21 30.66 47.22
C ARG A 269 -9.70 31.91 46.48
N LEU A 270 -9.88 33.03 47.18
CA LEU A 270 -10.28 34.27 46.53
C LEU A 270 -9.22 34.74 45.53
N GLU A 271 -7.94 34.66 45.90
CA GLU A 271 -6.80 34.99 45.02
C GLU A 271 -6.80 34.13 43.75
N TRP A 272 -6.98 32.81 43.90
CA TRP A 272 -7.12 31.89 42.77
C TRP A 272 -8.29 32.28 41.87
N CYS A 273 -9.48 32.50 42.44
CA CYS A 273 -10.66 32.89 41.66
C CYS A 273 -10.46 34.26 40.99
N THR A 274 -9.88 35.26 41.66
CA THR A 274 -9.69 36.60 41.09
C THR A 274 -8.69 36.64 39.93
N ASN A 275 -7.76 35.69 39.89
CA ASN A 275 -6.77 35.58 38.81
C ASN A 275 -7.30 34.84 37.56
N GLU A 276 -8.51 34.29 37.60
CA GLU A 276 -9.17 33.73 36.41
C GLU A 276 -9.40 34.82 35.36
N THR A 277 -9.29 34.46 34.09
CA THR A 277 -9.34 35.40 32.95
C THR A 277 -10.58 36.32 32.96
N ILE A 278 -11.74 35.74 33.23
CA ILE A 278 -13.02 36.46 33.30
C ILE A 278 -13.18 37.31 34.57
N GLN A 279 -12.52 36.95 35.68
CA GLN A 279 -12.48 37.76 36.88
C GLN A 279 -11.53 38.96 36.71
N LEU A 280 -10.38 38.78 36.05
CA LEU A 280 -9.49 39.89 35.67
C LEU A 280 -10.18 40.88 34.75
N GLN A 281 -10.96 40.39 33.77
CA GLN A 281 -11.77 41.26 32.91
C GLN A 281 -12.81 42.04 33.74
N ARG A 282 -13.49 41.39 34.68
CA ARG A 282 -14.44 42.04 35.58
C ARG A 282 -13.77 43.11 36.44
N LEU A 283 -12.64 42.82 37.09
CA LEU A 283 -11.87 43.81 37.87
C LEU A 283 -11.46 45.02 37.03
N ALA A 284 -11.01 44.80 35.78
CA ALA A 284 -10.67 45.88 34.86
C ALA A 284 -11.86 46.77 34.49
N ASN A 285 -13.09 46.22 34.44
CA ASN A 285 -14.31 47.00 34.22
C ASN A 285 -14.73 47.76 35.48
N GLU A 286 -14.60 47.14 36.67
CA GLU A 286 -14.89 47.78 37.96
C GLU A 286 -13.98 48.99 38.23
N GLU A 287 -12.69 48.91 37.89
CA GLU A 287 -11.74 50.04 38.01
C GLU A 287 -12.14 51.25 37.15
N ILE A 288 -12.87 51.03 36.06
CA ILE A 288 -13.41 52.10 35.17
C ILE A 288 -14.79 52.56 35.65
N GLY A 289 -15.34 51.93 36.71
CA GLY A 289 -16.65 52.22 37.28
C GLY A 289 -17.81 51.65 36.47
N LEU A 290 -17.60 50.53 35.77
CA LEU A 290 -18.58 49.91 34.87
C LEU A 290 -19.01 48.51 35.33
N GLY A 291 -20.33 48.28 35.28
CA GLY A 291 -20.98 47.00 35.56
C GLY A 291 -21.36 46.80 37.03
N CYS A 292 -22.57 46.30 37.26
CA CYS A 292 -23.05 45.74 38.52
C CYS A 292 -22.83 44.22 38.50
N TRP A 293 -21.65 43.80 38.94
CA TRP A 293 -21.24 42.39 38.90
C TRP A 293 -21.84 41.57 40.04
N HIS A 294 -22.31 40.37 39.70
CA HIS A 294 -22.80 39.35 40.62
C HIS A 294 -21.85 38.14 40.60
N ARG A 295 -21.86 37.33 41.66
CA ARG A 295 -20.95 36.17 41.83
C ARG A 295 -19.46 36.57 41.78
N VAL A 296 -19.16 37.67 42.44
CA VAL A 296 -17.84 38.33 42.49
C VAL A 296 -16.77 37.53 43.24
N ASP A 297 -17.19 36.53 44.02
CA ASP A 297 -16.36 35.62 44.82
C ASP A 297 -16.34 34.18 44.25
N GLU A 298 -16.86 33.98 43.03
CA GLU A 298 -16.93 32.69 42.34
C GLU A 298 -16.06 32.68 41.08
N ALA A 299 -15.91 31.52 40.41
CA ALA A 299 -15.08 31.43 39.20
C ALA A 299 -15.62 32.24 38.01
N ILE A 300 -16.95 32.31 37.86
CA ILE A 300 -17.62 32.97 36.73
C ILE A 300 -18.43 34.18 37.23
N PRO A 301 -17.93 35.42 37.06
CA PRO A 301 -18.68 36.62 37.39
C PRO A 301 -19.76 36.88 36.33
N VAL A 302 -20.90 37.40 36.75
CA VAL A 302 -22.05 37.66 35.89
C VAL A 302 -22.37 39.15 35.92
N ALA A 303 -22.30 39.82 34.78
CA ALA A 303 -22.76 41.20 34.64
C ALA A 303 -24.30 41.28 34.69
N GLY A 304 -24.85 42.40 35.16
CA GLY A 304 -26.28 42.67 35.08
C GLY A 304 -26.77 42.68 33.62
N ARG A 305 -28.05 42.37 33.40
CA ARG A 305 -28.63 42.22 32.05
C ARG A 305 -28.46 43.43 31.14
N ASP A 306 -28.39 44.64 31.70
CA ASP A 306 -28.31 45.90 30.97
C ASP A 306 -27.00 46.66 31.27
N ASP A 307 -26.01 45.98 31.86
CA ASP A 307 -24.75 46.62 32.22
C ASP A 307 -23.86 46.84 31.00
N LYS A 308 -23.36 48.08 30.89
CA LYS A 308 -22.41 48.48 29.85
C LYS A 308 -21.00 47.98 30.22
N LEU A 309 -20.35 47.27 29.29
CA LEU A 309 -18.95 46.86 29.42
C LEU A 309 -18.01 47.87 28.77
N ALA A 310 -16.78 47.93 29.27
CA ALA A 310 -15.73 48.78 28.74
C ALA A 310 -15.36 48.38 27.30
N VAL A 311 -15.02 49.38 26.50
CA VAL A 311 -14.57 49.25 25.11
C VAL A 311 -13.11 49.69 25.03
N LEU A 312 -12.36 49.16 24.06
CA LEU A 312 -10.98 49.54 23.85
C LEU A 312 -10.86 50.99 23.34
N ASP A 313 -9.99 51.77 23.98
CA ASP A 313 -9.59 53.09 23.50
C ASP A 313 -8.41 52.97 22.53
N LEU A 314 -8.67 53.35 21.27
CA LEU A 314 -7.70 53.32 20.18
C LEU A 314 -7.03 54.69 19.93
N SER A 315 -7.20 55.65 20.84
CA SER A 315 -6.64 57.00 20.70
C SER A 315 -5.10 57.00 20.68
N ASP A 316 -4.45 56.04 21.36
CA ASP A 316 -3.02 55.73 21.21
C ASP A 316 -2.86 54.22 20.90
N PRO A 317 -2.64 53.86 19.61
CA PRO A 317 -2.47 52.46 19.21
C PRO A 317 -1.29 51.73 19.86
N LYS A 318 -0.29 52.45 20.41
CA LYS A 318 0.87 51.85 21.08
C LYS A 318 0.64 51.63 22.58
N HIS A 319 -0.44 52.17 23.14
CA HIS A 319 -0.79 52.01 24.55
C HIS A 319 -2.32 51.91 24.72
N PRO A 320 -2.93 50.79 24.28
CA PRO A 320 -4.38 50.62 24.36
C PRO A 320 -4.83 50.57 25.83
N ARG A 321 -5.91 51.27 26.14
CA ARG A 321 -6.55 51.28 27.47
C ARG A 321 -8.03 50.99 27.31
N LEU A 322 -8.66 50.48 28.36
CA LEU A 322 -10.11 50.35 28.39
C LEU A 322 -10.75 51.72 28.73
N LYS A 323 -11.88 52.04 28.10
CA LYS A 323 -12.71 53.21 28.40
C LYS A 323 -14.18 52.85 28.43
N GLY A 324 -15.00 53.69 29.08
CA GLY A 324 -16.45 53.53 29.01
C GLY A 324 -16.98 53.69 27.58
N PRO A 325 -18.06 52.97 27.22
CA PRO A 325 -18.61 53.03 25.88
C PRO A 325 -19.06 54.47 25.54
N PRO A 326 -18.78 54.97 24.32
CA PRO A 326 -19.18 56.30 23.91
C PRO A 326 -20.72 56.45 23.90
N LYS A 327 -21.22 57.62 24.29
CA LYS A 327 -22.67 57.93 24.32
C LYS A 327 -23.39 57.73 22.98
N ALA A 328 -22.65 57.71 21.86
CA ALA A 328 -23.20 57.54 20.51
C ALA A 328 -23.69 56.11 20.18
N TYR A 329 -23.50 55.14 21.07
CA TYR A 329 -24.05 53.78 20.90
C TYR A 329 -25.54 53.67 21.30
N GLU A 330 -26.15 54.73 21.83
CA GLU A 330 -27.54 54.72 22.32
C GLU A 330 -28.62 54.78 21.23
N ASP A 331 -28.30 55.12 19.98
CA ASP A 331 -29.33 55.33 18.94
C ASP A 331 -29.69 54.08 18.12
N GLY A 332 -29.08 52.92 18.39
CA GLY A 332 -29.28 51.70 17.58
C GLY A 332 -30.10 50.57 18.24
N ALA A 333 -30.26 50.56 19.56
CA ALA A 333 -30.80 49.39 20.28
C ALA A 333 -32.15 49.63 20.98
N GLY A 334 -32.76 50.82 20.80
CA GLY A 334 -33.91 51.26 21.58
C GLY A 334 -35.07 51.81 20.77
N ARG A 335 -35.53 51.13 19.71
CA ARG A 335 -36.84 51.44 19.11
C ARG A 335 -37.35 50.31 18.20
N GLU A 336 -38.25 49.48 18.71
CA GLU A 336 -39.37 48.96 17.91
C GLU A 336 -40.50 48.42 18.81
N ASN A 337 -41.55 49.24 18.95
CA ASN A 337 -42.92 48.78 19.15
C ASN A 337 -43.89 49.92 18.81
N GLY A 338 -44.74 49.72 17.79
CA GLY A 338 -45.93 50.56 17.53
C GLY A 338 -46.09 51.00 16.07
N GLY A 339 -46.92 50.28 15.33
CA GLY A 339 -47.13 50.42 13.88
C GLY A 339 -47.75 51.72 13.36
N GLY A 340 -47.76 51.84 12.02
CA GLY A 340 -48.75 52.64 11.30
C GLY A 340 -48.27 53.34 10.01
N GLY A 341 -48.31 52.62 8.89
CA GLY A 341 -48.77 53.09 7.56
C GLY A 341 -48.00 54.19 6.79
N GLY A 342 -47.58 53.86 5.56
CA GLY A 342 -47.32 54.85 4.50
C GLY A 342 -46.21 54.46 3.53
N GLU A 343 -46.58 54.10 2.31
CA GLU A 343 -45.76 53.63 1.18
C GLU A 343 -44.79 54.67 0.58
N GLY A 344 -43.70 54.18 -0.05
CA GLY A 344 -43.15 54.78 -1.28
C GLY A 344 -41.64 55.07 -1.32
N GLU A 345 -40.89 54.11 -1.89
CA GLU A 345 -39.65 54.20 -2.73
C GLU A 345 -38.54 55.23 -2.40
N GLY A 346 -37.24 54.94 -2.36
CA GLY A 346 -36.41 53.80 -2.76
C GLY A 346 -34.96 54.32 -2.90
N GLY A 347 -33.96 53.57 -2.41
CA GLY A 347 -32.54 53.99 -2.50
C GLY A 347 -31.55 53.12 -1.73
N LYS A 348 -31.03 52.10 -2.42
CA LYS A 348 -30.06 51.04 -2.04
C LYS A 348 -28.94 51.39 -1.04
N LEU A 349 -28.68 50.48 -0.10
CA LEU A 349 -27.36 50.23 0.50
C LEU A 349 -27.06 48.73 0.48
N ALA A 350 -25.81 48.40 0.16
CA ALA A 350 -25.35 47.12 -0.35
C ALA A 350 -25.35 45.99 0.69
N ALA A 351 -25.73 44.80 0.23
CA ALA A 351 -25.62 43.54 0.94
C ALA A 351 -24.15 43.14 1.11
N TRP A 352 -23.81 42.64 2.29
CA TRP A 352 -22.57 41.91 2.54
C TRP A 352 -22.87 40.42 2.31
N GLU A 353 -22.14 39.84 1.36
CA GLU A 353 -22.21 38.44 0.99
C GLU A 353 -21.62 37.54 2.10
N GLU A 354 -22.33 36.45 2.35
CA GLU A 354 -21.97 35.35 3.22
C GLU A 354 -21.04 34.41 2.46
N THR A 355 -19.75 34.40 2.79
CA THR A 355 -18.79 33.41 2.25
C THR A 355 -18.65 32.26 3.23
N THR A 356 -19.34 31.16 2.93
CA THR A 356 -19.07 29.81 3.43
C THR A 356 -17.83 29.27 2.71
N GLU A 357 -16.74 29.08 3.45
CA GLU A 357 -15.51 28.50 2.91
C GLU A 357 -15.51 26.98 3.21
N THR A 358 -15.78 26.20 2.16
CA THR A 358 -15.61 24.76 2.11
C THR A 358 -14.12 24.42 2.03
N ALA A 359 -13.67 23.52 2.90
CA ALA A 359 -12.33 22.97 2.88
C ALA A 359 -12.12 22.08 1.64
N GLU A 360 -11.28 22.55 0.71
CA GLU A 360 -10.65 21.72 -0.33
C GLU A 360 -9.15 21.61 -0.05
N THR A 361 -8.68 20.37 -0.13
CA THR A 361 -7.32 19.88 0.03
C THR A 361 -6.37 20.47 -1.01
N ALA A 362 -5.25 21.05 -0.58
CA ALA A 362 -4.11 21.34 -1.43
C ALA A 362 -2.90 20.52 -0.99
N GLU A 363 -2.60 19.54 -1.85
CA GLU A 363 -1.42 18.70 -1.95
C GLU A 363 -0.19 19.60 -2.24
N ALA A 364 0.86 19.50 -1.43
CA ALA A 364 2.15 20.12 -1.71
C ALA A 364 3.19 19.02 -1.90
N THR A 365 3.65 18.91 -3.14
CA THR A 365 4.81 18.15 -3.60
C THR A 365 6.11 18.73 -3.02
N ASP A 366 6.95 17.88 -2.45
CA ASP A 366 8.40 18.11 -2.37
C ASP A 366 9.14 16.80 -2.68
N GLU A 367 10.09 16.90 -3.61
CA GLU A 367 10.90 15.80 -4.13
C GLU A 367 11.98 15.32 -3.15
N VAL A 368 12.01 14.00 -2.98
CA VAL A 368 13.17 13.08 -2.98
C VAL A 368 14.56 13.65 -2.63
N ALA A 369 15.02 13.32 -1.41
CA ALA A 369 16.42 13.00 -1.16
C ALA A 369 16.51 11.90 -0.10
N GLY A 370 16.56 10.64 -0.55
CA GLY A 370 16.92 9.50 0.27
C GLY A 370 18.43 9.45 0.52
N ALA A 371 18.82 9.37 1.78
CA ALA A 371 20.12 8.84 2.19
C ALA A 371 19.93 8.03 3.48
N GLU A 372 20.06 6.73 3.30
CA GLU A 372 20.00 5.66 4.26
C GLU A 372 20.92 5.87 5.47
N ARG A 373 20.47 5.41 6.66
CA ARG A 373 21.33 4.85 7.72
C ARG A 373 20.45 4.19 8.78
N GLY A 374 20.58 2.87 8.94
CA GLY A 374 19.93 2.18 10.06
C GLY A 374 19.90 0.66 10.02
N ALA A 375 20.95 0.01 9.53
CA ALA A 375 21.12 -1.43 9.71
C ALA A 375 21.54 -1.74 11.17
N ALA A 376 20.69 -2.46 11.90
CA ALA A 376 21.02 -3.27 13.07
C ALA A 376 20.03 -4.44 13.03
N ARG A 377 20.34 -5.66 12.57
CA ARG A 377 21.35 -6.65 12.97
C ARG A 377 21.25 -7.05 14.44
N THR A 378 21.09 -8.37 14.63
CA THR A 378 21.14 -9.21 15.86
C THR A 378 19.85 -9.20 16.71
N VAL A 379 19.25 -10.34 17.10
CA VAL A 379 19.67 -11.75 17.23
C VAL A 379 18.55 -12.68 16.75
#